data_AF-A0A2V8BSZ8-F1
#
_entry.id   AF-A0A2V8BSZ8-F1
#
_cell.length_a   1.000
_cell.length_b   1.000
_cell.length_c   1.000
_cell.angle_alpha   90.00
_cell.angle_beta   90.00
_cell.angle_gamma   90.00
#
_symmetry.space_group_name_H-M   'P 1'
#
loop_
_entity.id
_entity.type
_entity.pdbx_description
1 polymer ?
#
loop_
_entity_poly.entity_id
_entity_poly.type
_entity_poly.pdbx_seq_one_letter_code
_entity_poly.pdbx_strand_id
1 'polypeptide(L)' 'MGVVRVWRLRKDHTWIDAQIRDCPESDEVEIRFFYDGALLLARRWPSREQARTHATDRLRDLQRVGWTTHW' A
#
# COMPACT_ATOMS: atom_id res chain seq x y z
N MET A 1 -2.82 8.66 -15.54
CA MET A 1 -2.51 7.39 -14.83
C MET A 1 -1.88 7.75 -13.50
N GLY A 2 -2.66 7.76 -12.43
CA GLY A 2 -2.19 8.21 -11.12
C GLY A 2 -1.62 7.05 -10.31
N VAL A 3 -0.45 7.25 -9.70
CA VAL A 3 0.01 6.44 -8.57
C VAL A 3 -0.13 7.30 -7.33
N VAL A 4 -0.91 6.83 -6.36
CA VAL A 4 -1.16 7.52 -5.10
C VAL A 4 -0.52 6.70 -3.98
N ARG A 5 0.38 7.32 -3.22
CA ARG A 5 0.87 6.72 -1.98
C ARG A 5 -0.21 6.80 -0.92
N VAL A 6 -0.56 5.66 -0.33
CA VAL A 6 -1.60 5.57 0.70
C VAL A 6 -1.00 5.84 2.08
N TRP A 7 0.11 5.18 2.37
CA TRP A 7 0.87 5.35 3.60
C TRP A 7 2.30 4.86 3.40
N ARG A 8 3.18 5.31 4.30
CA ARG A 8 4.52 4.80 4.49
C ARG A 8 4.69 4.46 5.96
N LEU A 9 5.34 3.33 6.22
CA LEU A 9 5.68 2.84 7.53
C LEU A 9 7.19 2.74 7.66
N ARG A 10 7.69 3.01 8.86
CA ARG A 10 9.09 2.81 9.23
C ARG A 10 9.18 1.91 10.44
N LYS A 11 10.18 1.02 10.42
CA LYS A 11 10.63 0.29 11.60
C LYS A 11 12.15 0.17 11.54
N ASP A 12 12.83 0.70 12.55
CA ASP A 12 14.29 0.80 12.61
C ASP A 12 14.86 1.50 11.35
N HIS A 13 15.59 0.74 10.52
CA HIS A 13 16.21 1.20 9.26
C HIS A 13 15.46 0.72 8.02
N THR A 14 14.24 0.19 8.17
CA THR A 14 13.45 -0.41 7.09
C THR A 14 12.15 0.36 6.86
N TRP A 15 11.68 0.32 5.62
CA TRP A 15 10.52 1.07 5.17
C TRP A 15 9.53 0.15 4.46
N ILE A 16 8.24 0.36 4.71
CA ILE A 16 7.18 -0.25 3.91
C ILE A 16 6.32 0.85 3.31
N ASP A 17 6.18 0.84 2.00
CA ASP A 17 5.32 1.76 1.27
C ASP A 17 4.08 1.04 0.74
N ALA A 18 2.91 1.63 0.94
CA ALA A 18 1.70 1.21 0.24
C ALA A 18 1.32 2.25 -0.82
N GLN A 19 1.12 1.79 -2.05
CA GLN A 19 0.73 2.61 -3.18
C GLN A 19 -0.48 1.99 -3.87
N ILE A 20 -1.38 2.82 -4.35
CA ILE A 20 -2.47 2.42 -5.24
C ILE A 20 -2.19 3.03 -6.61
N ARG A 21 -2.21 2.19 -7.63
CA ARG A 21 -2.06 2.59 -9.02
C ARG A 21 -3.37 2.34 -9.75
N ASP A 22 -3.84 3.32 -10.50
CA ASP A 22 -4.98 3.13 -11.39
C ASP A 22 -4.57 2.33 -12.63
N CYS A 23 -5.39 1.35 -13.01
CA CYS A 23 -5.22 0.65 -14.29
C CYS A 23 -5.84 1.50 -15.40
N PRO A 24 -5.13 1.79 -16.51
CA PRO A 24 -5.68 2.60 -17.59
C PRO A 24 -6.67 1.86 -18.48
N GLU A 25 -6.60 0.52 -18.49
CA GLU A 25 -7.40 -0.35 -19.37
C GLU A 25 -8.67 -0.87 -18.69
N SER A 26 -8.88 -0.56 -17.40
CA SER A 26 -10.01 -1.07 -16.61
C SER A 26 -10.28 -0.16 -15.40
N ASP A 27 -11.49 -0.18 -14.85
CA ASP A 27 -11.83 0.51 -13.59
C ASP A 27 -11.18 -0.10 -12.34
N GLU A 28 -10.38 -1.15 -12.53
CA GLU A 28 -9.60 -1.78 -11.47
C GLU A 28 -8.46 -0.89 -10.99
N VAL A 29 -8.06 -1.11 -9.75
CA VAL A 29 -6.85 -0.51 -9.19
C VAL A 29 -5.90 -1.60 -8.71
N GLU A 30 -4.61 -1.29 -8.72
CA GLU A 30 -3.58 -2.18 -8.22
C GLU A 30 -2.97 -1.61 -6.94
N ILE A 31 -3.09 -2.36 -5.84
CA ILE A 31 -2.35 -2.06 -4.62
C ILE A 31 -0.96 -2.68 -4.70
N ARG A 32 0.05 -1.91 -4.35
CA ARG A 32 1.46 -2.31 -4.32
C ARG A 32 2.05 -2.03 -2.95
N PHE A 33 2.65 -3.06 -2.36
CA PHE A 33 3.46 -2.92 -1.16
C PHE A 33 4.93 -3.05 -1.53
N PHE A 34 5.73 -2.08 -1.10
CA PHE A 34 7.17 -2.12 -1.26
C PHE A 34 7.82 -2.25 0.12
N TYR A 35 8.84 -3.08 0.22
CA TYR A 35 9.71 -3.15 1.39
C TYR A 35 11.10 -2.71 0.96
N ASP A 36 11.57 -1.63 1.57
CA ASP A 36 12.85 -1.00 1.23
C ASP A 36 13.02 -0.74 -0.28
N GLY A 37 11.93 -0.33 -0.93
CA GLY A 37 11.87 -0.07 -2.37
C GLY A 37 11.66 -1.31 -3.25
N ALA A 38 11.75 -2.53 -2.71
CA ALA A 38 11.46 -3.76 -3.43
C ALA A 38 9.97 -4.09 -3.40
N LEU A 39 9.36 -4.39 -4.55
CA LEU A 39 7.95 -4.77 -4.62
C LEU A 39 7.75 -6.14 -3.94
N LEU A 40 7.06 -6.15 -2.80
CA LEU A 40 6.69 -7.38 -2.08
C LEU A 40 5.43 -8.01 -2.64
N LEU A 41 4.43 -7.17 -2.91
CA LEU A 41 3.10 -7.64 -3.30
C LEU A 41 2.47 -6.61 -4.22
N ALA A 42 1.93 -7.09 -5.33
CA ALA A 42 1.01 -6.35 -6.18
C ALA A 42 -0.28 -7.15 -6.30
N ARG A 43 -1.42 -6.50 -6.08
CA ARG A 43 -2.73 -7.15 -6.20
C ARG A 43 -3.74 -6.21 -6.83
N ARG A 44 -4.49 -6.70 -7.82
CA ARG A 44 -5.59 -5.96 -8.42
C ARG A 44 -6.86 -6.08 -7.58
N TRP A 45 -7.60 -5.00 -7.55
CA TRP A 45 -8.86 -4.85 -6.84
C TRP A 45 -9.90 -4.22 -7.76
N PRO A 46 -11.17 -4.62 -7.64
CA PRO A 46 -12.23 -4.13 -8.51
C PRO A 46 -12.57 -2.65 -8.28
N SER A 47 -12.26 -2.11 -7.08
CA SER A 47 -12.50 -0.70 -6.77
C SER A 47 -11.44 -0.11 -5.87
N ARG A 48 -11.24 1.21 -6.01
CA ARG A 48 -10.30 1.99 -5.19
C ARG A 48 -10.64 1.92 -3.70
N GLU A 49 -11.91 1.93 -3.35
CA GLU A 49 -12.35 1.84 -1.95
C GLU A 49 -11.97 0.50 -1.33
N GLN A 50 -12.16 -0.62 -2.03
CA GLN A 50 -11.76 -1.94 -1.55
C GLN A 50 -10.24 -2.03 -1.34
N ALA A 51 -9.46 -1.53 -2.31
CA ALA A 51 -8.01 -1.46 -2.16
C ALA A 51 -7.58 -0.61 -0.96
N ARG A 52 -8.24 0.52 -0.72
CA ARG A 52 -7.95 1.42 0.40
C ARG A 52 -8.31 0.77 1.75
N THR A 53 -9.44 0.08 1.84
CA THR A 53 -9.81 -0.70 3.03
C THR A 53 -8.76 -1.75 3.31
N HIS A 54 -8.35 -2.52 2.30
CA HIS A 54 -7.28 -3.51 2.45
C HIS A 54 -5.96 -2.87 2.91
N ALA A 55 -5.56 -1.74 2.34
CA ALA A 55 -4.37 -0.99 2.76
C ALA A 55 -4.47 -0.55 4.23
N THR A 56 -5.66 -0.13 4.67
CA THR A 56 -5.90 0.34 6.04
C THR A 56 -5.87 -0.80 7.05
N ASP A 57 -6.40 -1.98 6.70
CA ASP A 57 -6.30 -3.17 7.54
C ASP A 57 -4.84 -3.61 7.68
N ARG A 58 -4.08 -3.63 6.58
CA ARG A 58 -2.64 -3.92 6.62
C ARG A 58 -1.85 -2.91 7.43
N LEU A 59 -2.22 -1.63 7.35
CA LEU A 59 -1.63 -0.59 8.19
C LEU A 59 -1.83 -0.91 9.68
N ARG A 60 -3.04 -1.26 10.09
CA ARG A 60 -3.37 -1.62 11.48
C ARG A 60 -2.60 -2.85 11.94
N ASP A 61 -2.51 -3.89 11.12
CA ASP A 61 -1.74 -5.10 11.43
C ASP A 61 -0.25 -4.78 11.63
N LEU A 62 0.33 -3.95 10.77
CA LEU A 62 1.74 -3.55 10.87
C LEU A 62 1.98 -2.66 12.09
N GLN A 63 1.08 -1.73 12.38
CA GLN A 63 1.15 -0.92 13.59
C GLN A 63 1.14 -1.77 14.87
N ARG A 64 0.32 -2.84 14.90
CA ARG A 64 0.28 -3.78 16.02
C ARG A 64 1.60 -4.50 16.27
N VAL A 65 2.38 -4.77 15.23
CA VAL A 65 3.71 -5.43 15.36
C VAL A 65 4.87 -4.42 15.44
N GLY A 66 4.55 -3.16 15.73
CA GLY A 66 5.51 -2.11 16.06
C GLY A 66 6.01 -1.28 14.88
N TRP A 67 5.34 -1.30 13.72
CA TRP A 67 5.63 -0.35 12.64
C TRP A 67 4.99 1.00 12.93
N THR A 68 5.68 2.10 12.61
CA THR A 68 5.16 3.45 12.83
C THR A 68 4.91 4.16 11.52
N THR A 69 3.77 4.84 11.42
CA THR A 69 3.45 5.70 10.26
C THR A 69 4.45 6.83 10.14
N HIS A 70 5.01 6.96 8.95
CA HIS A 70 5.89 8.05 8.58
C HIS A 70 5.35 8.67 7.30
N TRP A 71 4.99 9.94 7.37
CA TRP A 71 4.49 10.70 6.21
C TRP A 71 5.66 11.33 5.44
#